data_AF-A0A8H4UEI9-F1
#
_entry.id   AF-A0A8H4UEI9-F1
#
_cell.length_a   1.000
_cell.length_b   1.000
_cell.length_c   1.000
_cell.angle_alpha   90.00
_cell.angle_beta   90.00
_cell.angle_gamma   90.00
#
_symmetry.space_group_name_H-M   'P 1'
#
loop_
_entity.id
_entity.type
_entity.pdbx_description
1 polymer ?
#
loop_
_entity_poly.entity_id
_entity_poly.type
_entity_poly.pdbx_seq_one_letter_code
_entity_poly.pdbx_strand_id
1 'polypeptide(L)'
;MTDDQHSTVEYMEHIRQRSMRSDRPHDIYWSYAMIPLYVYGHYDKIIELAGIMMDSIERLWCMRAAHLTYFIVPLAILTKHIDNPNAGSLESHMELVLKCKEVIDFARTACDVNHAMWSLLIEALMHEHEKQFNSAVQAYEAAIDHCEVHGFPLEEAMALELY
;
A
#
# COMPACT_ATOMS: atom_id res chain seq x y z
N MET A 1 19.84 -2.63 -19.58
CA MET A 1 18.41 -2.31 -19.56
C MET A 1 18.33 -0.81 -19.38
N THR A 2 17.94 -0.08 -20.42
CA THR A 2 17.54 1.33 -20.31
C THR A 2 16.03 1.36 -20.08
N ASP A 3 15.50 2.37 -19.38
CA ASP A 3 14.07 2.40 -18.99
C ASP A 3 13.12 2.25 -20.19
N ASP A 4 13.46 2.81 -21.35
CA ASP A 4 12.69 2.72 -22.60
C ASP A 4 12.55 1.28 -23.16
N GLN A 5 13.36 0.35 -22.66
CA GLN A 5 13.40 -1.05 -23.09
C GLN A 5 12.85 -1.99 -22.02
N HIS A 6 12.31 -1.47 -20.91
CA HIS A 6 11.79 -2.32 -19.84
C HIS A 6 10.50 -3.04 -20.29
N SER A 7 10.51 -4.36 -20.14
CA SER A 7 9.34 -5.22 -20.32
C SER A 7 9.13 -6.02 -19.05
N THR A 8 8.03 -5.74 -18.33
CA THR A 8 7.66 -6.48 -17.12
C THR A 8 7.61 -7.98 -17.38
N VAL A 9 7.09 -8.40 -18.54
CA VAL A 9 6.95 -9.81 -18.90
C VAL A 9 8.32 -10.48 -19.05
N GLU A 10 9.23 -9.85 -19.80
CA GLU A 10 10.58 -10.38 -20.00
C GLU A 10 11.38 -10.40 -18.69
N TYR A 11 11.22 -9.37 -17.86
CA TYR A 11 11.89 -9.30 -16.57
C TYR A 11 11.39 -10.39 -15.60
N MET A 12 10.07 -10.62 -15.55
CA MET A 12 9.49 -11.68 -14.72
C MET A 12 9.92 -13.08 -15.18
N GLU A 13 9.94 -13.32 -16.49
CA GLU A 13 10.43 -14.58 -17.04
C GLU A 13 11.93 -14.77 -16.75
N HIS A 14 12.73 -13.70 -16.85
CA HIS A 14 14.13 -13.73 -16.46
C HIS A 14 14.33 -14.11 -14.99
N ILE A 15 13.57 -13.49 -14.07
CA ILE A 15 13.59 -13.85 -12.63
C ILE A 15 13.24 -15.33 -12.45
N ARG A 16 12.18 -15.79 -13.11
CA ARG A 16 11.70 -17.16 -12.98
C ARG A 16 12.73 -18.19 -13.42
N GLN A 17 13.43 -17.92 -14.51
CA GLN A 17 14.44 -18.83 -15.07
C GLN A 17 15.76 -18.82 -14.30
N ARG A 18 16.14 -17.69 -13.70
CA ARG A 18 17.49 -17.51 -13.15
C ARG A 18 17.57 -17.44 -11.63
N SER A 19 16.46 -17.19 -10.94
CA SER A 19 16.45 -17.17 -9.49
C SER A 19 16.10 -18.54 -8.91
N MET A 20 16.91 -19.02 -7.96
CA MET A 20 16.55 -20.19 -7.15
C MET A 20 15.31 -19.94 -6.28
N ARG A 21 15.05 -18.66 -5.98
CA ARG A 21 13.91 -18.19 -5.20
C ARG A 21 13.31 -16.97 -5.88
N SER A 22 12.36 -17.22 -6.78
CA SER A 22 11.73 -16.17 -7.58
C SER A 22 10.78 -15.28 -6.77
N ASP A 23 10.30 -15.75 -5.61
CA ASP A 23 9.38 -15.02 -4.71
C ASP A 23 9.93 -13.65 -4.30
N ARG A 24 11.16 -13.60 -3.76
CA ARG A 24 11.73 -12.33 -3.26
C ARG A 24 11.86 -11.22 -4.31
N PRO A 25 12.55 -11.43 -5.45
CA PRO A 25 12.69 -10.37 -6.45
C PRO A 25 11.35 -10.03 -7.14
N HIS A 26 10.44 -11.00 -7.26
CA HIS A 26 9.07 -10.75 -7.73
C HIS A 26 8.33 -9.80 -6.79
N ASP A 27 8.35 -10.11 -5.50
CA ASP A 27 7.63 -9.33 -4.49
C ASP A 27 8.18 -7.91 -4.38
N ILE A 28 9.52 -7.76 -4.34
CA ILE A 28 10.16 -6.43 -4.32
C ILE A 28 9.74 -5.60 -5.55
N TYR A 29 9.74 -6.20 -6.74
CA TYR A 29 9.35 -5.50 -7.95
C TYR A 29 7.91 -4.99 -7.87
N TRP A 30 6.98 -5.88 -7.51
CA TRP A 30 5.57 -5.53 -7.47
C TRP A 30 5.24 -4.58 -6.31
N SER A 31 5.92 -4.67 -5.17
CA SER A 31 5.79 -3.70 -4.08
C SER A 31 6.01 -2.26 -4.56
N TYR A 32 7.05 -2.02 -5.38
CA TYR A 32 7.29 -0.68 -5.92
C TYR A 32 6.34 -0.34 -7.08
N ALA A 33 6.00 -1.30 -7.93
CA ALA A 33 5.05 -1.09 -9.03
C ALA A 33 3.63 -0.79 -8.52
N MET A 34 3.29 -1.14 -7.27
CA MET A 34 2.02 -0.76 -6.65
C MET A 34 1.84 0.75 -6.50
N ILE A 35 2.91 1.55 -6.36
CA ILE A 35 2.81 3.01 -6.25
C ILE A 35 2.14 3.61 -7.51
N PRO A 36 2.70 3.45 -8.73
CA PRO A 36 2.04 4.00 -9.92
C PRO A 36 0.70 3.32 -10.20
N LEU A 37 0.53 2.03 -9.90
CA LEU A 37 -0.78 1.39 -10.04
C LEU A 37 -1.84 2.11 -9.18
N TYR A 38 -1.49 2.52 -7.96
CA TYR A 38 -2.42 3.21 -7.07
C TYR A 38 -2.73 4.60 -7.57
N VAL A 39 -1.69 5.39 -7.89
CA VAL A 39 -1.83 6.77 -8.38
C VAL A 39 -2.66 6.84 -9.68
N TYR A 40 -2.59 5.83 -10.54
CA TYR A 40 -3.40 5.78 -11.77
C TYR A 40 -4.74 5.02 -11.61
N GLY A 41 -5.17 4.72 -10.38
CA GLY A 41 -6.48 4.12 -10.11
C GLY A 41 -6.62 2.65 -10.47
N HIS A 42 -5.53 1.92 -10.68
CA HIS A 42 -5.52 0.49 -11.00
C HIS A 42 -5.70 -0.39 -9.75
N TYR A 43 -6.71 -0.09 -8.93
CA TYR A 43 -6.95 -0.74 -7.63
C TYR A 43 -7.19 -2.26 -7.76
N ASP A 44 -7.92 -2.69 -8.79
CA ASP A 44 -8.14 -4.12 -9.06
C ASP A 44 -6.85 -4.90 -9.24
N LYS A 45 -5.86 -4.29 -9.92
CA LYS A 45 -4.57 -4.94 -10.15
C LYS A 45 -3.78 -5.06 -8.85
N ILE A 46 -3.88 -4.07 -7.96
CA ILE A 46 -3.24 -4.11 -6.64
C ILE A 46 -3.85 -5.23 -5.79
N ILE A 47 -5.17 -5.36 -5.78
CA ILE A 47 -5.88 -6.41 -5.04
C ILE A 47 -5.52 -7.80 -5.59
N GLU A 48 -5.46 -7.97 -6.91
CA GLU A 48 -5.00 -9.20 -7.56
C GLU A 48 -3.56 -9.55 -7.13
N LEU A 49 -2.63 -8.59 -7.19
CA LEU A 49 -1.24 -8.78 -6.81
C LEU A 49 -1.11 -9.10 -5.31
N ALA A 50 -1.90 -8.46 -4.46
CA ALA A 50 -1.94 -8.77 -3.03
C ALA A 50 -2.32 -10.23 -2.80
N GLY A 51 -3.34 -10.74 -3.49
CA GLY A 51 -3.72 -12.15 -3.41
C GLY A 51 -2.61 -13.13 -3.78
N ILE A 52 -1.67 -12.72 -4.63
CA ILE A 52 -0.51 -13.53 -5.02
C ILE A 52 0.64 -13.40 -4.01
N MET A 53 0.87 -12.19 -3.48
CA MET A 53 2.07 -11.84 -2.73
C MET A 53 1.94 -12.04 -1.21
N MET A 54 0.73 -12.02 -0.64
CA MET A 54 0.55 -11.99 0.82
C MET A 54 1.11 -13.21 1.56
N ASP A 55 1.27 -14.35 0.88
CA ASP A 55 1.87 -15.56 1.44
C ASP A 55 3.41 -15.56 1.46
N SER A 56 4.06 -14.71 0.64
CA SER A 56 5.51 -14.65 0.52
C SER A 56 6.12 -13.35 1.02
N ILE A 57 5.34 -12.27 1.06
CA ILE A 57 5.81 -10.92 1.42
C ILE A 57 6.36 -10.84 2.84
N GLU A 58 5.86 -11.66 3.78
CA GLU A 58 6.39 -11.75 5.16
C GLU A 58 7.88 -12.11 5.21
N ARG A 59 8.38 -12.81 4.19
CA ARG A 59 9.79 -13.21 4.07
C ARG A 59 10.69 -12.02 3.77
N LEU A 60 10.10 -10.89 3.36
CA LEU A 60 10.75 -9.61 3.19
C LEU A 60 10.68 -8.76 4.47
N TRP A 61 10.57 -9.40 5.64
CA TRP A 61 10.50 -8.77 6.95
C TRP A 61 11.45 -7.58 7.10
N CYS A 62 10.94 -6.49 7.69
CA CYS A 62 11.60 -5.20 7.87
C CYS A 62 12.02 -4.47 6.58
N MET A 63 11.87 -5.03 5.38
CA MET A 63 12.20 -4.32 4.16
C MET A 63 11.12 -3.29 3.82
N ARG A 64 11.54 -2.10 3.37
CA ARG A 64 10.62 -1.03 2.97
C ARG A 64 9.62 -1.49 1.90
N ALA A 65 10.03 -2.36 0.98
CA ALA A 65 9.15 -2.95 -0.03
C ALA A 65 7.96 -3.71 0.61
N ALA A 66 8.20 -4.49 1.67
CA ALA A 66 7.13 -5.22 2.37
C ALA A 66 6.14 -4.26 3.01
N HIS A 67 6.64 -3.29 3.79
CA HIS A 67 5.78 -2.29 4.43
C HIS A 67 5.04 -1.42 3.41
N LEU A 68 5.66 -1.09 2.28
CA LEU A 68 5.00 -0.39 1.19
C LEU A 68 3.81 -1.20 0.64
N THR A 69 3.95 -2.52 0.48
CA THR A 69 2.82 -3.38 0.10
C THR A 69 1.72 -3.38 1.17
N TYR A 70 2.08 -3.51 2.45
CA TYR A 70 1.12 -3.42 3.55
C TYR A 70 0.49 -2.02 3.67
N PHE A 71 1.09 -0.98 3.12
CA PHE A 71 0.50 0.36 3.06
C PHE A 71 -0.42 0.53 1.85
N ILE A 72 0.03 0.19 0.63
CA ILE A 72 -0.74 0.48 -0.60
C ILE A 72 -1.97 -0.42 -0.76
N VAL A 73 -1.90 -1.68 -0.30
CA VAL A 73 -3.02 -2.62 -0.42
C VAL A 73 -4.28 -2.15 0.31
N PRO A 74 -4.25 -1.78 1.60
CA PRO A 74 -5.43 -1.27 2.29
C PRO A 74 -5.94 0.03 1.66
N LEU A 75 -5.04 0.93 1.23
CA LEU A 75 -5.41 2.14 0.50
C LEU A 75 -6.23 1.82 -0.76
N ALA A 76 -5.74 0.91 -1.61
CA ALA A 76 -6.44 0.52 -2.83
C ALA A 76 -7.81 -0.11 -2.57
N ILE A 77 -7.92 -0.96 -1.54
CA ILE A 77 -9.19 -1.58 -1.14
C ILE A 77 -10.17 -0.51 -0.66
N LEU A 78 -9.77 0.33 0.29
CA LEU A 78 -10.66 1.31 0.91
C LEU A 78 -11.09 2.39 -0.10
N THR A 79 -10.15 2.98 -0.86
CA THR A 79 -10.48 4.00 -1.87
C THR A 79 -11.47 3.45 -2.91
N LYS A 80 -11.24 2.24 -3.45
CA LYS A 80 -12.16 1.60 -4.40
C LYS A 80 -13.58 1.46 -3.83
N HIS A 81 -13.71 1.15 -2.55
CA HIS A 81 -15.00 0.95 -1.91
C HIS A 81 -15.68 2.26 -1.48
N ILE A 82 -14.92 3.28 -1.13
CA ILE A 82 -15.44 4.63 -0.91
C ILE A 82 -16.01 5.19 -2.22
N ASP A 83 -15.28 5.03 -3.33
CA ASP A 83 -15.70 5.48 -4.67
C ASP A 83 -16.91 4.70 -5.20
N ASN A 84 -16.97 3.39 -4.91
CA ASN A 84 -18.06 2.52 -5.34
C ASN A 84 -18.58 1.61 -4.22
N PRO A 85 -19.45 2.13 -3.33
CA PRO A 85 -19.97 1.38 -2.19
C PRO A 85 -20.77 0.12 -2.56
N ASN A 86 -21.31 0.06 -3.78
CA ASN A 86 -22.14 -1.06 -4.25
C ASN A 86 -21.34 -2.21 -4.87
N ALA A 87 -20.01 -2.12 -4.94
CA ALA A 87 -19.14 -3.11 -5.58
C ALA A 87 -19.02 -4.47 -4.85
N GLY A 88 -19.74 -4.67 -3.74
CA GLY A 88 -20.07 -5.99 -3.17
C GLY A 88 -18.91 -6.87 -2.69
N SER A 89 -17.71 -6.32 -2.49
CA SER A 89 -16.48 -7.10 -2.18
C SER A 89 -15.70 -6.66 -0.95
N LEU A 90 -16.18 -5.68 -0.16
CA LEU A 90 -15.37 -5.12 0.92
C LEU A 90 -15.23 -6.06 2.11
N GLU A 91 -16.33 -6.71 2.53
CA GLU A 91 -16.31 -7.64 3.67
C GLU A 91 -15.24 -8.73 3.48
N SER A 92 -15.08 -9.21 2.23
CA SER A 92 -14.07 -10.20 1.86
C SER A 92 -12.63 -9.72 1.98
N HIS A 93 -12.39 -8.41 1.95
CA HIS A 93 -11.05 -7.81 2.00
C HIS A 93 -10.75 -7.09 3.32
N MET A 94 -11.75 -6.88 4.19
CA MET A 94 -11.56 -6.13 5.44
C MET A 94 -10.57 -6.82 6.39
N GLU A 95 -10.57 -8.14 6.46
CA GLU A 95 -9.58 -8.90 7.23
C GLU A 95 -8.15 -8.61 6.76
N LEU A 96 -7.95 -8.48 5.45
CA LEU A 96 -6.66 -8.12 4.87
C LEU A 96 -6.26 -6.67 5.20
N VAL A 97 -7.21 -5.73 5.17
CA VAL A 97 -6.99 -4.33 5.57
C VAL A 97 -6.50 -4.26 7.01
N LEU A 98 -7.20 -4.93 7.93
CA LEU A 98 -6.84 -4.96 9.35
C LEU A 98 -5.47 -5.60 9.58
N LYS A 99 -5.19 -6.74 8.94
CA LYS A 99 -3.87 -7.39 9.00
C LYS A 99 -2.75 -6.46 8.52
N CYS A 100 -2.98 -5.74 7.42
CA CYS A 100 -2.01 -4.77 6.91
C CYS A 100 -1.77 -3.63 7.90
N LYS A 101 -2.85 -3.08 8.49
CA LYS A 101 -2.79 -2.03 9.50
C LYS A 101 -1.99 -2.47 10.73
N GLU A 102 -2.25 -3.68 11.24
CA GLU A 102 -1.51 -4.25 12.37
C GLU A 102 0.00 -4.32 12.10
N VAL A 103 0.42 -4.72 10.88
CA VAL A 103 1.83 -4.77 10.52
C VAL A 103 2.47 -3.39 10.50
N ILE A 104 1.78 -2.39 9.94
CA ILE A 104 2.28 -1.01 9.90
C ILE A 104 2.35 -0.41 11.31
N ASP A 105 1.33 -0.65 12.14
CA ASP A 105 1.33 -0.20 13.54
C ASP A 105 2.45 -0.84 14.35
N PHE A 106 2.70 -2.12 14.13
CA PHE A 106 3.86 -2.78 14.73
C PHE A 106 5.18 -2.15 14.27
N ALA A 107 5.35 -1.87 12.97
CA ALA A 107 6.55 -1.22 12.45
C ALA A 107 6.74 0.21 13.00
N ARG A 108 5.63 0.93 13.21
CA ARG A 108 5.61 2.26 13.83
C ARG A 108 6.18 2.25 15.25
N THR A 109 5.94 1.19 16.03
CA THR A 109 6.54 1.07 17.38
C THR A 109 8.07 1.09 17.37
N ALA A 110 8.69 0.63 16.28
CA ALA A 110 10.14 0.63 16.11
C ALA A 110 10.65 1.95 15.51
N CYS A 111 9.90 2.55 14.59
CA CYS A 111 10.24 3.83 13.98
C CYS A 111 8.99 4.58 13.57
N ASP A 112 8.57 5.52 14.41
CA ASP A 112 7.40 6.35 14.21
C ASP A 112 7.56 7.24 12.97
N VAL A 113 8.72 7.91 12.83
CA VAL A 113 9.05 8.78 11.69
C VAL A 113 8.75 8.11 10.35
N ASN A 114 9.09 6.84 10.16
CA ASN A 114 8.97 6.16 8.86
C ASN A 114 7.60 5.55 8.56
N HIS A 115 6.74 5.36 9.58
CA HIS A 115 5.52 4.56 9.43
C HIS A 115 4.26 5.24 9.96
N ALA A 116 4.38 6.34 10.72
CA ALA A 116 3.22 7.03 11.29
C ALA A 116 2.30 7.58 10.18
N MET A 117 2.83 8.21 9.14
CA MET A 117 2.01 8.69 8.01
C MET A 117 1.25 7.55 7.31
N TRP A 118 1.90 6.40 7.09
CA TRP A 118 1.24 5.24 6.50
C TRP A 118 0.13 4.69 7.40
N SER A 119 0.37 4.60 8.71
CA SER A 119 -0.66 4.22 9.68
C SER A 119 -1.85 5.19 9.65
N LEU A 120 -1.58 6.49 9.72
CA LEU A 120 -2.59 7.53 9.80
C LEU A 120 -3.45 7.61 8.53
N LEU A 121 -2.85 7.42 7.35
CA LEU A 121 -3.60 7.36 6.09
C LEU A 121 -4.53 6.16 5.99
N ILE A 122 -4.09 4.98 6.46
CA ILE A 122 -4.98 3.81 6.53
C ILE A 122 -6.13 4.08 7.50
N GLU A 123 -5.83 4.66 8.66
CA GLU A 123 -6.81 5.02 9.68
C GLU A 123 -7.84 6.06 9.18
N ALA A 124 -7.39 7.07 8.45
CA ALA A 124 -8.25 8.07 7.84
C ALA A 124 -9.27 7.44 6.88
N LEU A 125 -8.80 6.59 5.95
CA LEU A 125 -9.67 5.88 5.00
C LEU A 125 -10.62 4.89 5.69
N MET A 126 -10.20 4.26 6.79
CA MET A 126 -11.09 3.40 7.59
C MET A 126 -12.22 4.24 8.24
N HIS A 127 -11.89 5.39 8.83
CA HIS A 127 -12.90 6.30 9.39
C HIS A 127 -13.85 6.83 8.32
N GLU A 128 -13.33 7.19 7.14
CA GLU A 128 -14.15 7.67 6.03
C GLU A 128 -15.11 6.58 5.52
N HIS A 129 -14.62 5.36 5.40
CA HIS A 129 -15.45 4.20 5.07
C HIS A 129 -16.60 4.00 6.10
N GLU A 130 -16.30 4.18 7.39
CA GLU A 130 -17.29 4.14 8.48
C GLU A 130 -18.17 5.40 8.59
N LYS A 131 -17.99 6.38 7.69
CA LYS A 131 -18.69 7.68 7.68
C LYS A 131 -18.41 8.53 8.92
N GLN A 132 -17.27 8.32 9.56
CA GLN A 132 -16.76 9.10 10.69
C GLN A 132 -15.88 10.26 10.19
N PHE A 133 -16.47 11.16 9.39
CA PHE A 133 -15.72 12.17 8.64
C PHE A 133 -14.86 13.08 9.50
N ASN A 134 -15.30 13.44 10.71
CA ASN A 134 -14.48 14.26 11.62
C ASN A 134 -13.19 13.54 12.03
N SER A 135 -13.26 12.24 12.32
CA SER A 135 -12.08 11.44 12.67
C SER A 135 -11.19 11.24 11.44
N ALA A 136 -11.79 11.04 10.27
CA ALA A 136 -11.05 10.92 9.00
C ALA A 136 -10.23 12.18 8.71
N VAL A 137 -10.86 13.36 8.77
CA VAL A 137 -10.21 14.66 8.58
C VAL A 137 -9.04 14.84 9.55
N GLN A 138 -9.23 14.54 10.84
CA GLN A 138 -8.16 14.64 11.84
C GLN A 138 -6.98 13.70 11.54
N ALA A 139 -7.27 12.49 11.07
CA ALA A 139 -6.22 11.53 10.71
C ALA A 139 -5.47 11.95 9.44
N TYR A 140 -6.16 12.49 8.43
CA TYR A 140 -5.52 13.06 7.24
C TYR A 140 -4.65 14.27 7.58
N GLU A 141 -5.15 15.24 8.36
CA GLU A 141 -4.37 16.41 8.82
C GLU A 141 -3.11 15.96 9.57
N ALA A 142 -3.25 15.01 10.50
CA ALA A 142 -2.10 14.46 11.22
C ALA A 142 -1.08 13.75 10.29
N ALA A 143 -1.56 13.09 9.24
CA ALA A 143 -0.68 12.46 8.25
C ALA A 143 0.07 13.50 7.42
N ILE A 144 -0.61 14.58 6.99
CA ILE A 144 -0.03 15.70 6.23
C ILE A 144 1.03 16.39 7.08
N ASP A 145 0.70 16.79 8.31
CA ASP A 145 1.63 17.42 9.25
C ASP A 145 2.89 16.56 9.46
N HIS A 146 2.71 15.24 9.63
CA HIS A 146 3.83 14.30 9.78
C HIS A 146 4.71 14.26 8.53
N CYS A 147 4.10 14.29 7.33
CA CYS A 147 4.84 14.33 6.07
C CYS A 147 5.62 15.63 5.90
N GLU A 148 5.03 16.78 6.21
CA GLU A 148 5.69 18.09 6.11
C GLU A 148 6.89 18.19 7.06
N VAL A 149 6.73 17.76 8.31
CA VAL A 149 7.78 17.81 9.33
C VAL A 149 8.98 16.92 8.97
N HIS A 150 8.73 15.77 8.35
CA HIS A 150 9.76 14.77 8.08
C HIS A 150 10.23 14.70 6.62
N GLY A 151 9.59 15.42 5.71
CA GLY A 151 9.97 15.52 4.30
C GLY A 151 9.57 14.29 3.46
N PHE A 152 8.30 13.89 3.52
CA PHE A 152 7.73 12.79 2.75
C PHE A 152 6.79 13.28 1.63
N PRO A 153 7.31 13.85 0.53
CA PRO A 153 6.49 14.54 -0.47
C PRO A 153 5.55 13.62 -1.27
N LEU A 154 5.91 12.33 -1.43
CA LEU A 154 5.03 11.38 -2.11
C LEU A 154 3.80 11.08 -1.26
N GLU A 155 4.03 10.72 0.01
CA GLU A 155 2.97 10.44 0.97
C GLU A 155 2.12 11.70 1.27
N GLU A 156 2.73 12.88 1.32
CA GLU A 156 2.04 14.17 1.43
C GLU A 156 1.09 14.41 0.25
N ALA A 157 1.59 14.24 -0.98
CA ALA A 157 0.76 14.39 -2.17
C ALA A 157 -0.39 13.37 -2.18
N MET A 158 -0.13 12.11 -1.79
CA MET A 158 -1.18 11.10 -1.65
C MET A 158 -2.23 11.50 -0.60
N ALA A 159 -1.81 12.05 0.55
CA ALA A 159 -2.70 12.51 1.59
C ALA A 159 -3.61 13.66 1.11
N LEU A 160 -3.04 14.62 0.36
CA LEU A 160 -3.77 15.75 -0.18
C LEU A 160 -4.78 15.37 -1.27
N GLU A 161 -4.51 14.32 -2.05
CA GLU A 161 -5.47 13.78 -3.04
C GLU A 161 -6.63 13.02 -2.38
N LEU A 162 -6.43 12.51 -1.16
CA LEU A 162 -7.44 11.78 -0.39
C LEU A 162 -8.27 12.66 0.55
N TYR A 163 -7.77 13.84 0.92
CA TYR A 163 -8.39 14.81 1.82
C TYR A 163 -9.54 15.58 1.16
#